data_AF-A0A2E6E948-F1
#
_entry.id   AF-A0A2E6E948-F1
#
_cell.length_a   1.000
_cell.length_b   1.000
_cell.length_c   1.000
_cell.angle_alpha   90.00
_cell.angle_beta   90.00
_cell.angle_gamma   90.00
#
_symmetry.space_group_name_H-M   'P 1'
#
loop_
_entity.id
_entity.type
_entity.pdbx_description
1 polymer ?
#
loop_
_entity_poly.entity_id
_entity_poly.type
_entity_poly.pdbx_seq_one_letter_code
_entity_poly.pdbx_strand_id
1 'polypeptide(L)'
;MYENPISADLIVLSACDTGVGQTVSGDDFLVLARSLYIGGASTVLNSLWPISDANTAQFMKYFHQSAQNGNVARAWLAARNKLRDSGVKPADYGAFILGGAANINAYKPRTD
;
A
#
# COMPACT_ATOMS: atom_id res chain seq x y z
N MET A 1 11.47 24.47 -1.75
CA MET A 1 12.18 23.51 -2.61
C MET A 1 12.42 22.27 -1.76
N TYR A 2 11.85 21.11 -2.09
CA TYR A 2 12.06 19.88 -1.32
C TYR A 2 13.45 19.33 -1.66
N GLU A 3 14.35 19.27 -0.69
CA GLU A 3 15.79 18.97 -0.88
C GLU A 3 16.13 17.47 -0.85
N ASN A 4 15.15 16.56 -0.84
CA ASN A 4 15.44 15.13 -0.92
C ASN A 4 14.21 14.35 -1.45
N PRO A 5 14.14 14.00 -2.75
CA PRO A 5 13.06 13.16 -3.26
C PRO A 5 13.14 11.78 -2.61
N ILE A 6 12.01 11.28 -2.11
CA ILE A 6 11.90 9.93 -1.56
C ILE A 6 12.19 8.97 -2.71
N SER A 7 13.36 8.34 -2.70
CA SER A 7 13.75 7.29 -3.65
C SER A 7 13.12 5.94 -3.24
N ALA A 8 11.81 5.93 -3.04
CA ALA A 8 11.06 4.72 -2.71
C ALA A 8 9.99 4.47 -3.76
N ASP A 9 10.19 3.48 -4.61
CA ASP A 9 9.22 3.12 -5.63
C ASP A 9 7.91 2.57 -5.03
N LEU A 10 7.98 2.04 -3.81
CA LEU A 10 6.83 1.57 -3.04
C LEU A 10 6.85 2.14 -1.63
N ILE A 11 5.76 2.78 -1.23
CA ILE A 11 5.49 3.18 0.16
C ILE A 11 4.34 2.33 0.69
N VAL A 12 4.54 1.72 1.85
CA VAL A 12 3.47 1.03 2.57
C VAL A 12 3.08 1.85 3.79
N LEU A 13 1.83 2.29 3.84
CA LEU A 13 1.25 3.02 4.94
C LEU A 13 0.49 2.04 5.84
N SER A 14 1.06 1.73 6.99
CA SER A 14 0.38 1.01 8.07
C SER A 14 -0.34 2.01 9.00
N ALA A 15 -1.16 2.90 8.43
CA ALA A 15 -1.69 4.05 9.16
C ALA A 15 -2.93 3.75 10.03
N CYS A 16 -3.46 2.52 10.02
CA CYS A 16 -4.56 2.16 10.91
C CYS A 16 -4.13 1.62 12.28
N ASP A 17 -2.82 1.39 12.50
CA ASP A 17 -2.24 1.01 13.81
C ASP A 17 -1.80 2.22 14.64
N THR A 18 -1.91 3.43 14.11
CA THR A 18 -1.64 4.64 14.89
C THR A 18 -2.85 4.90 15.77
N GLY A 19 -2.86 4.33 16.98
CA GLY A 19 -3.88 4.57 17.98
C GLY A 19 -4.00 6.04 18.37
N VAL A 20 -4.67 6.86 17.55
CA VAL A 20 -5.32 8.13 17.88
C VAL A 20 -6.35 8.37 16.78
N GLY A 21 -7.62 8.53 17.17
CA GLY A 21 -8.74 8.63 16.24
C GLY A 21 -8.56 9.66 15.13
N GLN A 22 -8.59 9.17 13.90
CA GLN A 22 -9.29 9.77 12.77
C GLN A 22 -9.27 8.75 11.64
N THR A 23 -10.44 8.19 11.34
CA THR A 23 -10.68 7.44 10.11
C THR A 23 -10.22 8.32 8.96
N VAL A 24 -9.10 7.97 8.31
CA VAL A 24 -8.68 8.62 7.08
C VAL A 24 -9.76 8.31 6.06
N SER A 25 -10.62 9.28 5.78
CA SER A 25 -11.67 9.12 4.80
C SER A 25 -11.02 8.90 3.44
N GLY A 26 -11.71 8.26 2.48
CA GLY A 26 -11.14 7.98 1.15
C GLY A 26 -10.55 9.23 0.46
N ASP A 27 -11.08 10.41 0.78
CA ASP A 27 -10.61 11.72 0.29
C ASP A 27 -9.27 12.15 0.89
N ASP A 28 -9.02 11.86 2.17
CA ASP A 28 -7.77 12.18 2.87
C ASP A 28 -6.61 11.32 2.34
N PHE A 29 -6.91 10.07 1.95
CA PHE A 29 -5.95 9.21 1.27
C PHE A 29 -5.51 9.79 -0.07
N LEU A 30 -6.40 10.41 -0.84
CA LEU A 30 -6.03 11.04 -2.11
C LEU A 30 -5.06 12.20 -1.91
N VAL A 31 -5.26 13.03 -0.88
CA VAL A 31 -4.36 14.15 -0.55
C VAL A 31 -3.00 13.64 -0.05
N LEU A 32 -3.00 12.61 0.81
CA LEU A 32 -1.78 12.00 1.32
C LEU A 32 -1.00 11.29 0.20
N ALA A 33 -1.67 10.44 -0.58
CA ALA A 33 -1.07 9.73 -1.69
C ALA A 33 -0.52 10.74 -2.72
N ARG A 34 -1.23 11.83 -3.01
CA ARG A 34 -0.73 12.91 -3.87
C ARG A 34 0.56 13.53 -3.34
N SER A 35 0.65 13.80 -2.05
CA SER A 35 1.88 14.33 -1.43
C SER A 35 3.03 13.33 -1.53
N LEU A 36 2.76 12.03 -1.37
CA LEU A 36 3.77 10.97 -1.52
C LEU A 36 4.22 10.80 -2.98
N TYR A 37 3.30 10.88 -3.94
CA TYR A 37 3.62 10.86 -5.38
C TYR A 37 4.47 12.07 -5.78
N ILE A 38 4.13 13.27 -5.30
CA ILE A 38 4.93 14.49 -5.51
C ILE A 38 6.33 14.32 -4.88
N GLY A 39 6.41 13.61 -3.76
CA GLY A 39 7.67 13.25 -3.10
C GLY A 39 8.51 12.20 -3.83
N GLY A 40 8.03 11.63 -4.94
CA GLY A 40 8.77 10.64 -5.74
C GLY A 40 8.32 9.18 -5.56
N ALA A 41 7.30 8.91 -4.75
CA ALA A 41 6.74 7.57 -4.64
C ALA A 41 6.10 7.15 -5.97
N SER A 42 6.25 5.88 -6.38
CA SER A 42 5.60 5.35 -7.58
C SER A 42 4.31 4.61 -7.26
N THR A 43 4.28 3.96 -6.10
CA THR A 43 3.17 3.12 -5.65
C THR A 43 2.96 3.30 -4.14
N VAL A 44 1.69 3.37 -3.72
CA VAL A 44 1.30 3.47 -2.30
C VAL A 44 0.33 2.34 -1.96
N LEU A 45 0.66 1.54 -0.94
CA LEU A 45 -0.21 0.52 -0.35
C LEU A 45 -0.76 1.06 0.99
N ASN A 46 -2.07 1.02 1.19
CA ASN A 46 -2.71 1.50 2.42
C ASN A 46 -3.93 0.64 2.81
N SER A 47 -4.30 0.66 4.09
CA SER A 47 -5.59 0.13 4.58
C SER A 47 -6.67 1.21 4.61
N LEU A 48 -7.88 0.86 4.18
CA LEU A 48 -9.08 1.71 4.19
C LEU A 48 -9.71 1.83 5.60
N TRP A 49 -9.59 0.77 6.40
CA TRP A 49 -10.08 0.71 7.78
C TRP A 49 -9.20 -0.23 8.62
N PRO A 50 -9.26 -0.13 9.96
CA PRO A 50 -8.53 -1.02 10.85
C PRO A 50 -9.00 -2.48 10.73
N ILE A 51 -8.05 -3.41 10.73
CA ILE A 51 -8.27 -4.85 10.82
C ILE A 51 -7.36 -5.42 11.92
N SER A 52 -7.58 -6.67 12.33
CA SER A 52 -6.73 -7.28 13.36
C SER A 52 -5.24 -7.35 12.97
N ASP A 53 -4.34 -7.11 13.92
CA ASP A 53 -2.88 -7.17 13.75
C ASP A 53 -2.43 -8.49 13.13
N ALA A 54 -3.07 -9.60 13.51
CA ALA A 54 -2.80 -10.92 12.96
C ALA A 54 -3.07 -10.98 11.45
N ASN A 55 -4.19 -10.42 11.00
CA ASN A 55 -4.55 -10.37 9.58
C ASN A 55 -3.68 -9.37 8.81
N THR A 56 -3.33 -8.24 9.42
CA THR A 56 -2.37 -7.27 8.87
C THR A 56 -1.00 -7.93 8.66
N ALA A 57 -0.45 -8.59 9.69
CA ALA A 57 0.83 -9.26 9.62
C ALA A 57 0.84 -10.37 8.57
N GLN A 58 -0.24 -11.15 8.48
CA GLN A 58 -0.38 -12.22 7.49
C GLN A 58 -0.45 -11.66 6.06
N PHE A 59 -1.23 -10.60 5.84
CA PHE A 59 -1.31 -9.92 4.56
C PHE A 59 0.05 -9.38 4.12
N MET A 60 0.73 -8.65 5.02
CA MET A 60 2.04 -8.06 4.76
C MET A 60 3.08 -9.12 4.45
N LYS A 61 3.07 -10.26 5.16
CA LYS A 61 3.93 -11.41 4.87
C LYS A 61 3.71 -11.92 3.45
N TYR A 62 2.47 -12.16 3.04
CA TYR A 62 2.17 -12.63 1.68
C TYR A 62 2.51 -11.60 0.61
N PHE A 63 2.28 -10.33 0.90
CA PHE A 63 2.58 -9.21 0.01
C PHE A 63 4.09 -9.10 -0.23
N HIS A 64 4.90 -9.00 0.83
CA HIS A 64 6.36 -8.91 0.71
C HIS A 64 6.97 -10.13 0.01
N GLN A 65 6.47 -11.34 0.30
CA GLN A 65 6.91 -12.55 -0.41
C GLN A 65 6.62 -12.47 -1.92
N SER A 66 5.46 -11.92 -2.30
CA SER A 66 5.06 -11.85 -3.71
C SER A 66 5.66 -10.64 -4.44
N ALA A 67 6.02 -9.59 -3.70
CA ALA A 67 6.59 -8.35 -4.23
C ALA A 67 8.05 -8.48 -4.66
N GLN A 68 8.75 -9.55 -4.28
CA GLN A 68 10.14 -9.82 -4.68
C GLN A 68 10.35 -9.83 -6.21
N ASN A 69 9.29 -10.07 -6.97
CA ASN A 69 9.30 -10.08 -8.44
C ASN A 69 9.11 -8.69 -9.08
N GLY A 70 9.05 -7.61 -8.29
CA GLY A 70 8.94 -6.22 -8.76
C GLY A 70 7.55 -5.79 -9.29
N ASN A 71 6.58 -6.70 -9.34
CA ASN A 71 5.20 -6.41 -9.72
C ASN A 71 4.31 -6.33 -8.48
N VAL A 72 4.17 -5.11 -7.97
CA VAL A 72 3.43 -4.81 -6.74
C VAL A 72 1.92 -5.01 -6.88
N ALA A 73 1.35 -4.82 -8.08
CA ALA A 73 -0.06 -5.11 -8.33
C ALA A 73 -0.39 -6.60 -8.22
N ARG A 74 0.44 -7.46 -8.82
CA ARG A 74 0.34 -8.92 -8.69
C ARG A 74 0.58 -9.35 -7.24
N ALA A 75 1.52 -8.72 -6.55
CA ALA A 75 1.79 -9.01 -5.15
C ALA A 75 0.60 -8.69 -4.25
N TRP A 76 -0.05 -7.53 -4.43
CA TRP A 76 -1.25 -7.15 -3.71
C TRP A 76 -2.41 -8.14 -3.97
N LEU A 77 -2.66 -8.49 -5.24
CA LEU A 77 -3.72 -9.42 -5.58
C LEU A 77 -3.46 -10.82 -5.00
N ALA A 78 -2.21 -11.29 -5.06
CA ALA A 78 -1.81 -12.57 -4.48
C ALA A 78 -1.97 -12.58 -2.95
N ALA A 79 -1.56 -11.52 -2.26
CA ALA A 79 -1.71 -11.38 -0.82
C ALA A 79 -3.19 -11.38 -0.40
N ARG A 80 -4.02 -10.60 -1.10
CA ARG A 80 -5.47 -10.54 -0.89
C ARG A 80 -6.11 -11.92 -1.06
N ASN A 81 -5.79 -12.61 -2.14
CA ASN A 81 -6.35 -13.93 -2.42
C ASN A 81 -5.90 -14.97 -1.38
N LYS A 82 -4.61 -14.99 -0.99
CA LYS A 82 -4.13 -15.88 0.07
C LYS A 82 -4.81 -15.61 1.42
N LEU A 83 -5.07 -14.35 1.75
CA LEU A 83 -5.79 -14.02 2.98
C LEU A 83 -7.25 -14.47 2.91
N ARG A 84 -7.94 -14.24 1.79
CA ARG A 84 -9.28 -14.78 1.53
C ARG A 84 -9.31 -16.31 1.66
N ASP A 85 -8.34 -17.00 1.06
CA ASP A 85 -8.29 -18.47 1.04
C ASP A 85 -7.98 -19.06 2.44
N SER A 86 -7.46 -18.25 3.37
CA SER A 86 -7.31 -18.61 4.79
C SER A 86 -8.61 -18.51 5.61
N GLY A 87 -9.74 -18.19 4.98
CA GLY A 87 -11.07 -18.11 5.64
C GLY A 87 -11.33 -16.78 6.36
N VAL A 88 -10.49 -15.78 6.11
CA VAL A 88 -10.65 -14.43 6.66
C VAL A 88 -11.87 -13.75 6.02
N LYS A 89 -12.57 -12.92 6.80
CA LYS A 89 -13.80 -12.26 6.38
C LYS A 89 -13.53 -11.26 5.23
N PRO A 90 -14.53 -10.99 4.36
CA PRO A 90 -14.41 -9.97 3.31
C PRO A 90 -14.00 -8.58 3.78
N ALA A 91 -14.43 -8.19 4.98
CA ALA A 91 -14.02 -6.93 5.58
C ALA A 91 -12.50 -6.85 5.80
N ASP A 92 -11.83 -7.96 6.07
CA ASP A 92 -10.42 -7.94 6.45
C ASP A 92 -9.50 -8.07 5.22
N TYR A 93 -9.80 -8.97 4.29
CA TYR A 93 -9.01 -9.05 3.05
C TYR A 93 -9.34 -7.92 2.05
N GLY A 94 -10.48 -7.25 2.21
CA GLY A 94 -10.86 -6.07 1.42
C GLY A 94 -10.26 -4.76 1.91
N ALA A 95 -9.61 -4.75 3.07
CA ALA A 95 -9.15 -3.52 3.70
C ALA A 95 -7.99 -2.84 2.96
N PHE A 96 -7.13 -3.58 2.27
CA PHE A 96 -5.95 -3.00 1.62
C PHE A 96 -6.21 -2.56 0.19
N ILE A 97 -5.78 -1.34 -0.14
CA ILE A 97 -5.79 -0.78 -1.49
C ILE A 97 -4.38 -0.43 -1.96
N LEU A 98 -4.15 -0.59 -3.27
CA LEU A 98 -2.91 -0.20 -3.93
C LEU A 98 -3.22 0.94 -4.91
N GLY A 99 -2.56 2.08 -4.72
CA GLY A 99 -2.56 3.19 -5.66
C GLY A 99 -1.22 3.31 -6.38
N GLY A 100 -1.24 3.77 -7.64
CA GLY A 100 -0.02 4.09 -8.38
C GLY A 100 0.40 3.01 -9.39
N ALA A 101 1.68 2.99 -9.74
CA ALA A 101 2.22 2.13 -10.77
C ALA A 101 2.15 0.64 -10.40
N ALA A 102 1.79 -0.21 -11.37
CA ALA A 102 1.65 -1.66 -11.16
C ALA A 102 3.01 -2.39 -11.01
N ASN A 103 4.08 -1.82 -11.56
CA ASN A 103 5.44 -2.32 -11.44
C ASN A 103 6.31 -1.17 -10.94
N ILE A 104 7.08 -1.41 -9.88
CA ILE A 104 8.02 -0.42 -9.35
C ILE A 104 9.16 -0.14 -10.33
N ASN A 105 9.54 -1.13 -11.13
CA ASN A 105 10.58 -0.99 -12.16
C ASN A 105 10.11 -0.25 -13.43
N ALA A 106 8.83 0.09 -13.55
CA ALA A 106 8.29 0.77 -14.73
C ALA A 106 8.24 2.30 -14.59
N TYR A 107 8.49 2.83 -13.39
CA TYR A 107 8.52 4.27 -13.17
C TYR A 107 9.90 4.80 -13.54
N LYS A 108 9.97 5.50 -14.69
CA LYS A 108 11.12 6.33 -15.07
C LYS A 108 10.75 7.77 -14.69
N PRO A 109 11.48 8.44 -13.77
CA PRO A 109 11.21 9.84 -13.47
C PRO A 109 11.30 10.65 -14.75
N ARG A 110 10.35 11.57 -14.95
CA ARG A 110 10.33 12.46 -16.11
C ARG A 110 11.55 13.38 -15.97
N THR A 111 12.57 13.17 -16.78
CA THR A 111 13.72 14.07 -16.91
C THR A 111 13.28 15.25 -17.77
N ASP A 112 13.00 16.39 -17.16
CA ASP A 112 13.05 17.70 -17.81
C ASP A 112 14.42 18.35 -17.61
#